data_AF-A0A1M3BH75-F1
#
_entry.id   AF-A0A1M3BH75-F1
#
_cell.length_a   1.000
_cell.length_b   1.000
_cell.length_c   1.000
_cell.angle_alpha   90.00
_cell.angle_beta   90.00
_cell.angle_gamma   90.00
#
_symmetry.space_group_name_H-M   'P 1'
#
loop_
_entity.id
_entity.type
_entity.pdbx_description
1 polymer ?
#
loop_
_entity_poly.entity_id
_entity_poly.type
_entity_poly.pdbx_seq_one_letter_code
_entity_poly.pdbx_strand_id
1 'polypeptide(L)'
;MSALSTPAFLVDEGGLLVFYNEAAGTLLGKGFDEVGHVGPGEWGGLFGPYDAAGETIPYEELPVIRAVRAGRPAHAGFGVRAFDGQVHAVECSAFP
;
A
#
# COMPACT_ATOMS: atom_id res chain seq x y z
N MET A 1 -5.15 -16.56 18.58
CA MET A 1 -5.84 -15.67 17.62
C MET A 1 -4.84 -15.32 16.54
N SER A 2 -4.92 -15.98 15.37
CA SER A 2 -4.09 -15.61 14.22
C SER A 2 -4.61 -14.30 13.65
N ALA A 3 -4.12 -13.18 14.18
CA ALA A 3 -4.18 -11.94 13.43
C ALA A 3 -3.50 -12.20 12.07
N LEU A 4 -4.13 -11.77 10.96
CA LEU A 4 -3.53 -11.87 9.63
C LEU A 4 -2.08 -11.38 9.71
N SER A 5 -1.12 -12.30 9.59
CA SER A 5 0.30 -11.96 9.62
C SER A 5 0.72 -11.19 8.37
N THR A 6 -0.17 -11.14 7.37
CA THR A 6 -0.01 -10.41 6.12
C THR A 6 -0.48 -8.95 6.29
N PRO A 7 0.39 -7.97 5.99
CA PRO A 7 0.01 -6.56 5.86
C PRO A 7 -1.17 -6.38 4.90
N ALA A 8 -2.18 -5.61 5.30
CA ALA A 8 -3.34 -5.32 4.48
C ALA A 8 -3.72 -3.84 4.56
N PHE A 9 -4.12 -3.29 3.42
CA PHE A 9 -4.54 -1.91 3.24
C PHE A 9 -5.92 -1.88 2.58
N LEU A 10 -6.78 -0.95 3.00
CA LEU A 10 -8.09 -0.73 2.41
C LEU A 10 -8.18 0.73 1.97
N VAL A 11 -8.62 0.93 0.73
CA VAL A 11 -8.90 2.24 0.16
C VAL A 11 -10.37 2.36 -0.24
N ASP A 12 -10.91 3.58 -0.26
CA ASP A 12 -12.24 3.84 -0.82
C ASP A 12 -12.21 3.98 -2.36
N GLU A 13 -13.38 4.26 -2.96
CA GLU A 13 -13.54 4.46 -4.40
C GLU A 13 -12.72 5.64 -4.96
N GLY A 14 -12.36 6.61 -4.11
CA GLY A 14 -11.51 7.75 -4.45
C GLY A 14 -10.01 7.48 -4.27
N GLY A 15 -9.63 6.28 -3.81
CA GLY A 15 -8.25 5.93 -3.49
C GLY A 15 -7.77 6.51 -2.16
N LEU A 16 -8.66 6.96 -1.29
CA LEU A 16 -8.33 7.38 0.08
C LEU A 16 -8.02 6.13 0.90
N LEU A 17 -6.86 6.08 1.56
CA LEU A 17 -6.62 5.04 2.57
C LEU A 17 -7.58 5.24 3.74
N VAL A 18 -8.42 4.24 3.99
CA VAL A 18 -9.41 4.24 5.08
C VAL A 18 -9.05 3.29 6.22
N PHE A 19 -8.13 2.35 6.00
CA PHE A 19 -7.67 1.42 7.04
C PHE A 19 -6.40 0.67 6.63
N TYR A 20 -5.55 0.31 7.61
CA TYR A 20 -4.61 -0.80 7.49
C TYR A 20 -4.49 -1.57 8.81
N ASN A 21 -4.13 -2.84 8.75
CA ASN A 21 -4.06 -3.71 9.93
C ASN A 21 -2.74 -3.56 10.71
N GLU A 22 -2.68 -4.13 11.92
CA GLU A 22 -1.48 -4.11 12.78
C GLU A 22 -0.21 -4.64 12.11
N ALA A 23 -0.34 -5.63 11.21
CA ALA A 23 0.80 -6.16 10.46
C ALA A 23 1.37 -5.13 9.47
N ALA A 24 0.50 -4.36 8.80
CA ALA A 24 0.91 -3.21 8.00
C ALA A 24 1.49 -2.10 8.88
N GLY A 25 0.95 -1.86 10.07
CA GLY A 25 1.53 -0.89 11.00
C GLY A 25 2.93 -1.28 11.45
N THR A 26 3.18 -2.57 11.67
CA THR A 26 4.52 -3.11 11.95
C THR A 26 5.46 -2.94 10.77
N LEU A 27 4.97 -3.18 9.53
CA LEU A 27 5.74 -2.97 8.30
C LEU A 27 6.12 -1.49 8.11
N LEU A 28 5.19 -0.57 8.39
CA LEU A 28 5.40 0.87 8.18
C LEU A 28 6.10 1.55 9.35
N GLY A 29 6.09 0.95 10.55
CA GLY A 29 6.62 1.51 11.78
C GLY A 29 5.69 2.48 12.51
N LYS A 30 4.42 2.61 12.07
CA LYS A 30 3.37 3.42 12.70
C LYS A 30 2.01 2.74 12.57
N GLY A 31 1.18 2.87 13.60
CA GLY A 31 -0.20 2.35 13.58
C GLY A 31 -1.17 3.28 12.85
N PHE A 32 -2.31 2.74 12.38
CA PHE A 32 -3.30 3.51 11.63
C PHE A 32 -3.85 4.68 12.45
N ASP A 33 -4.04 4.50 13.76
CA ASP A 33 -4.50 5.56 14.67
C ASP A 33 -3.52 6.75 14.76
N GLU A 34 -2.24 6.55 14.43
CA GLU A 34 -1.24 7.63 14.37
C GLU A 34 -1.22 8.35 13.02
N VAL A 35 -1.43 7.62 11.92
CA VAL A 35 -1.30 8.14 10.55
C VAL A 35 -2.62 8.75 10.07
N GLY A 36 -3.74 8.12 10.40
CA GLY A 36 -5.07 8.50 9.93
C GLY A 36 -5.29 8.24 8.44
N HIS A 37 -6.27 8.96 7.89
CA HIS A 37 -6.64 8.86 6.47
C HIS A 37 -5.62 9.60 5.61
N VAL A 38 -5.18 8.96 4.53
CA VAL A 38 -4.17 9.50 3.61
C VAL A 38 -4.71 9.48 2.19
N GLY A 39 -4.71 10.65 1.52
CA GLY A 39 -5.21 10.78 0.16
C GLY A 39 -4.32 10.08 -0.88
N PRO A 40 -4.84 9.78 -2.08
CA PRO A 40 -4.10 9.07 -3.13
C PRO A 40 -2.81 9.78 -3.58
N GLY A 41 -2.78 11.12 -3.54
CA GLY A 41 -1.59 11.91 -3.87
C GLY A 41 -0.53 11.94 -2.76
N GLU A 42 -0.94 11.77 -1.50
CA GLU A 42 -0.03 11.72 -0.34
C GLU A 42 0.48 10.31 -0.10
N TRP A 43 -0.36 9.31 -0.37
CA TRP A 43 -0.07 7.89 -0.19
C TRP A 43 1.18 7.44 -0.96
N GLY A 44 1.23 7.75 -2.26
CA GLY A 44 2.37 7.41 -3.11
C GLY A 44 3.66 8.13 -2.71
N GLY A 45 3.55 9.33 -2.13
CA GLY A 45 4.70 10.10 -1.64
C GLY A 45 5.24 9.61 -0.29
N LEU A 46 4.35 9.21 0.63
CA LEU A 46 4.73 8.75 1.97
C LEU A 46 5.38 7.37 1.91
N PHE A 47 4.74 6.41 1.24
CA PHE A 47 5.09 4.99 1.35
C PHE A 47 5.68 4.40 0.06
N GLY A 48 5.73 5.17 -1.02
CA GLY A 48 5.91 4.60 -2.35
C GLY A 48 4.60 3.98 -2.86
N PRO A 49 4.65 3.31 -4.03
CA PRO A 49 5.59 2.21 -4.20
C PRO A 49 6.69 2.47 -5.22
N TYR A 50 7.78 1.72 -5.06
CA TYR A 50 8.99 1.79 -5.87
C TYR A 50 9.17 0.54 -6.72
N ASP A 51 9.65 0.70 -7.94
CA ASP A 51 10.01 -0.42 -8.80
C ASP A 51 11.37 -1.03 -8.42
N ALA A 52 11.83 -2.01 -9.20
CA ALA A 52 13.12 -2.67 -8.96
C ALA A 52 14.34 -1.76 -9.18
N ALA A 53 14.18 -0.63 -9.87
CA ALA A 53 15.22 0.38 -10.04
C ALA A 53 15.22 1.42 -8.89
N GLY A 54 14.22 1.39 -8.01
CA GLY A 54 14.03 2.36 -6.92
C GLY A 54 13.25 3.60 -7.33
N GLU A 55 12.66 3.62 -8.53
CA GLU A 55 11.86 4.71 -9.04
C GLU A 55 10.40 4.57 -8.63
N THR A 56 9.68 5.67 -8.48
CA THR A 56 8.26 5.63 -8.10
C THR A 56 7.43 5.01 -9.22
N ILE A 57 6.61 4.02 -8.87
CA ILE A 57 5.66 3.42 -9.80
C ILE A 57 4.56 4.44 -10.10
N PRO A 58 4.22 4.67 -11.39
CA PRO A 58 3.12 5.56 -11.76
C PRO A 58 1.80 5.14 -11.11
N TYR A 59 0.98 6.13 -10.70
CA TYR A 59 -0.32 5.89 -10.06
C TYR A 59 -1.20 4.90 -10.84
N GLU A 60 -1.22 5.01 -12.17
CA GLU A 60 -2.04 4.17 -13.05
C GLU A 60 -1.58 2.72 -13.14
N GLU A 61 -0.34 2.45 -12.70
CA GLU A 61 0.26 1.12 -12.73
C GLU A 61 0.18 0.42 -11.37
N LEU A 62 -0.28 1.12 -10.33
CA LEU A 62 -0.47 0.55 -9.00
C LEU A 62 -1.45 -0.63 -9.04
N PRO A 63 -1.15 -1.75 -8.34
CA PRO A 63 -2.02 -2.93 -8.37
C PRO A 63 -3.47 -2.63 -7.95
N VAL A 64 -3.68 -1.77 -6.95
CA VAL A 64 -5.03 -1.38 -6.52
C VAL A 64 -5.80 -0.63 -7.62
N ILE A 65 -5.13 0.29 -8.32
CA ILE A 65 -5.73 1.05 -9.42
C ILE A 65 -6.04 0.15 -10.61
N ARG A 66 -5.14 -0.76 -10.95
CA ARG A 66 -5.36 -1.78 -11.99
C ARG A 66 -6.53 -2.70 -11.63
N ALA A 67 -6.64 -3.11 -10.36
CA ALA A 67 -7.68 -4.02 -9.92
C ALA A 67 -9.09 -3.40 -10.04
N VAL A 68 -9.24 -2.18 -9.53
CA VAL A 68 -10.50 -1.40 -9.61
C VAL A 68 -10.88 -1.13 -11.06
N ARG A 69 -9.95 -0.61 -11.88
CA ARG A 69 -10.24 -0.25 -13.29
C ARG A 69 -10.60 -1.45 -14.15
N ALA A 70 -9.92 -2.58 -13.95
CA ALA A 70 -10.16 -3.80 -14.72
C ALA A 70 -11.32 -4.64 -14.16
N GLY A 71 -11.88 -4.28 -12.99
CA GLY A 71 -12.91 -5.06 -12.30
C GLY A 71 -12.46 -6.49 -11.98
N ARG A 72 -11.16 -6.70 -11.76
CA ARG A 72 -10.58 -8.03 -11.49
C ARG A 72 -9.29 -7.91 -10.67
N PRO A 73 -8.90 -8.95 -9.91
CA PRO A 73 -7.69 -8.87 -9.10
C PRO A 73 -6.43 -8.58 -9.91
N ALA A 74 -5.48 -7.88 -9.29
CA ALA A 74 -4.16 -7.58 -9.83
C ALA A 74 -3.06 -7.96 -8.82
N HIS A 75 -1.89 -8.30 -9.33
CA HIS A 75 -0.74 -8.69 -8.51
C HIS A 75 0.54 -8.04 -9.06
N ALA A 76 1.42 -7.57 -8.18
CA ALA A 76 2.76 -7.11 -8.51
C ALA A 76 3.69 -7.09 -7.28
N GLY A 77 4.99 -7.24 -7.54
CA GLY A 77 6.04 -7.00 -6.57
C GLY A 77 6.57 -5.57 -6.66
N PHE A 78 6.79 -4.92 -5.52
CA PHE A 78 7.33 -3.56 -5.44
C PHE A 78 7.95 -3.25 -4.06
N GLY A 79 8.67 -2.14 -3.94
CA GLY A 79 9.19 -1.62 -2.68
C GLY A 79 8.20 -0.69 -1.97
N VAL A 80 8.08 -0.83 -0.64
CA VAL A 80 7.34 0.09 0.24
C VAL A 80 8.32 0.73 1.22
N ARG A 81 8.28 2.04 1.35
CA ARG A 81 9.10 2.80 2.29
C ARG A 81 8.39 2.95 3.63
N ALA A 82 8.98 2.45 4.70
CA ALA A 82 8.55 2.65 6.07
C ALA A 82 8.92 4.07 6.57
N PHE A 83 8.33 4.47 7.71
CA PHE A 83 8.55 5.81 8.29
C PHE A 83 9.99 6.06 8.77
N ASP A 84 10.77 5.02 9.03
CA ASP A 84 12.20 5.12 9.34
C ASP A 84 13.08 5.28 8.09
N GLY A 85 12.47 5.26 6.89
CA GLY A 85 13.13 5.36 5.60
C GLY A 85 13.58 4.03 5.01
N GLN A 86 13.42 2.90 5.69
CA GLN A 86 13.74 1.58 5.14
C GLN A 86 12.75 1.21 4.03
N VAL A 87 13.26 0.56 2.98
CA VAL A 87 12.43 0.05 1.88
C VAL A 87 12.30 -1.47 2.01
N HIS A 88 11.07 -1.94 2.10
CA HIS A 88 10.72 -3.36 2.17
C HIS A 88 10.19 -3.82 0.82
N ALA A 89 10.78 -4.87 0.26
CA ALA A 89 10.21 -5.55 -0.91
C ALA A 89 8.96 -6.33 -0.49
N VAL A 90 7.87 -6.15 -1.22
CA VAL A 90 6.59 -6.82 -0.96
C VAL A 90 6.02 -7.42 -2.24
N GLU A 91 5.28 -8.51 -2.08
CA GLU A 91 4.39 -9.05 -3.12
C GLU A 91 2.96 -8.67 -2.75
N CYS A 92 2.30 -7.89 -3.61
CA CYS A 92 0.99 -7.31 -3.32
C CYS A 92 -0.07 -7.90 -4.25
N SER A 93 -1.16 -8.39 -3.67
CA SER A 93 -2.39 -8.76 -4.39
C SER A 93 -3.50 -7.80 -4.02
N ALA A 94 -4.05 -7.13 -5.01
CA ALA A 94 -5.16 -6.20 -4.87
C ALA A 94 -6.44 -6.79 -5.47
N PHE A 95 -7.56 -6.53 -4.80
CA PHE A 95 -8.90 -6.98 -5.17
C PHE A 95 -9.82 -5.75 -5.23
N PRO A 96 -10.69 -5.62 -6.25
CA PRO A 96 -11.68 -4.54 -6.32
C PRO A 96 -12.78 -4.69 -5.27
#